data_AF-A0A4U8TE86-F1
#
_entry.id   AF-A0A4U8TE86-F1
#
_cell.length_a   1.000
_cell.length_b   1.000
_cell.length_c   1.000
_cell.angle_alpha   90.00
_cell.angle_beta   90.00
_cell.angle_gamma   90.00
#
_symmetry.space_group_name_H-M   'P 1'
#
loop_
_entity.id
_entity.type
_entity.pdbx_description
1 polymer ?
#
loop_
_entity_poly.entity_id
_entity_poly.type
_entity_poly.pdbx_seq_one_letter_code
_entity_poly.pdbx_strand_id
1 'polypeptide(L)'
;MLLLLIVTCLIKTAKNLAGWNISDSLYIWSAQLHNLGMFLIILGIIGHLAAFIFKANRPLLRAMFSGRVDSIYIMERHSLWHEGVKMAEENEKNK
;
A
#
# COMPACT_ATOMS: atom_id res chain seq x y z
N MET A 1 1.61 -0.48 11.32
CA MET A 1 0.69 0.67 11.23
C MET A 1 -0.78 0.25 11.32
N LEU A 2 -1.27 -0.65 10.45
CA LEU A 2 -2.68 -1.05 10.46
C LEU A 2 -3.18 -1.62 11.80
N LEU A 3 -2.40 -2.46 12.48
CA LEU A 3 -2.77 -3.03 13.79
C LEU A 3 -3.08 -1.93 14.83
N LEU A 4 -2.25 -0.87 14.87
CA LEU A 4 -2.43 0.26 15.80
C LEU A 4 -3.74 0.98 15.54
N LEU A 5 -4.13 1.18 14.28
CA LEU A 5 -5.39 1.82 13.93
C LEU A 5 -6.59 0.95 14.28
N ILE A 6 -6.51 -0.36 14.05
CA ILE A 6 -7.58 -1.30 14.40
C ILE A 6 -7.82 -1.29 15.91
N VAL A 7 -6.76 -1.39 16.72
CA VAL A 7 -6.87 -1.41 18.19
C VAL A 7 -7.41 -0.07 18.72
N THR A 8 -6.86 1.06 18.27
CA THR A 8 -7.35 2.38 18.72
C THR A 8 -8.77 2.69 18.25
N CYS A 9 -9.16 2.20 17.07
CA CYS A 9 -10.54 2.28 16.56
C CYS A 9 -11.50 1.52 17.48
N LEU A 10 -11.18 0.27 17.83
CA LEU A 10 -11.99 -0.54 18.73
C LEU A 10 -12.17 0.13 20.10
N ILE A 11 -11.10 0.71 20.66
CA ILE A 11 -11.15 1.45 21.93
C ILE A 11 -12.09 2.67 21.83
N LYS A 12 -12.02 3.44 20.73
CA LYS A 12 -12.89 4.61 20.53
C LYS A 12 -14.36 4.21 20.34
N THR A 13 -14.63 3.14 19.61
CA THR A 13 -15.99 2.61 19.41
C THR A 13 -16.55 2.04 20.71
N ALA A 14 -15.74 1.33 21.51
CA ALA A 14 -16.17 0.82 22.80
C ALA A 14 -16.56 1.93 23.79
N LYS A 15 -15.79 3.04 23.86
CA LYS A 15 -16.16 4.17 24.72
C LYS A 15 -17.42 4.90 24.22
N ASN A 16 -17.48 5.24 22.93
CA ASN A 16 -18.54 6.10 22.38
C ASN A 16 -19.85 5.36 22.09
N LEU A 17 -19.79 4.07 21.71
CA LEU A 17 -20.97 3.30 21.30
C LEU A 17 -21.46 2.33 22.38
N ALA A 18 -20.54 1.67 23.11
CA ALA A 18 -20.91 0.72 24.17
C ALA A 18 -21.06 1.36 25.55
N GLY A 19 -20.76 2.67 25.69
CA GLY A 19 -20.90 3.40 26.95
C GLY A 19 -19.96 2.90 28.06
N TRP A 20 -18.90 2.16 27.71
CA TRP A 20 -17.94 1.66 28.69
C TRP A 20 -17.13 2.81 29.30
N ASN A 21 -17.03 2.80 30.63
CA ASN A 21 -16.33 3.83 31.38
C ASN A 21 -14.81 3.59 31.34
N ILE A 22 -14.21 3.91 30.19
CA ILE A 22 -12.77 3.80 29.94
C ILE A 22 -12.08 5.07 30.45
N SER A 23 -10.99 4.88 31.21
CA SER A 23 -10.11 5.96 31.70
C SER A 23 -9.87 7.03 30.63
N ASP A 24 -10.06 8.30 31.02
CA ASP A 24 -9.91 9.44 30.10
C ASP A 24 -8.51 9.55 29.52
N SER A 25 -7.49 9.17 30.29
CA SER A 25 -6.10 9.15 29.83
C SER A 25 -5.90 8.15 28.67
N LEU A 26 -6.41 6.93 28.81
CA LEU A 26 -6.32 5.91 27.76
C LEU A 26 -7.07 6.32 26.49
N TYR A 27 -8.23 6.97 26.64
CA TYR A 27 -9.02 7.44 25.51
C TYR A 27 -8.31 8.55 24.74
N ILE A 28 -7.73 9.54 25.43
CA ILE A 28 -6.99 10.65 24.81
C ILE A 28 -5.78 10.12 24.04
N TRP A 29 -4.97 9.26 24.65
CA TRP A 29 -3.82 8.64 23.99
C TRP A 29 -4.24 7.78 22.79
N SER A 30 -5.30 6.98 22.93
CA SER A 30 -5.86 6.21 21.83
C SER A 30 -6.29 7.10 20.66
N ALA A 31 -6.96 8.23 20.95
CA ALA A 31 -7.38 9.17 19.92
C ALA A 31 -6.20 9.85 19.21
N GLN A 32 -5.16 10.26 19.95
CA GLN A 32 -3.96 10.86 19.36
C GLN A 32 -3.19 9.85 18.50
N LEU A 33 -2.98 8.63 19.00
CA LEU A 33 -2.31 7.57 18.25
C LEU A 33 -3.11 7.16 17.00
N HIS A 34 -4.43 7.13 17.08
CA HIS A 34 -5.29 6.87 15.93
C HIS A 34 -5.15 7.96 14.86
N ASN A 35 -5.22 9.23 15.26
CA ASN A 35 -5.09 10.35 14.33
C ASN A 35 -3.71 10.38 13.68
N LEU A 36 -2.64 10.12 14.46
CA LEU A 36 -1.28 10.01 13.95
C LEU A 36 -1.16 8.83 12.97
N GLY A 37 -1.71 7.68 13.32
CA GLY A 37 -1.72 6.51 12.45
C GLY A 37 -2.45 6.77 11.12
N MET A 38 -3.58 7.48 11.16
CA MET A 38 -4.33 7.84 9.97
C MET A 38 -3.52 8.78 9.09
N PHE A 39 -2.90 9.79 9.69
CA PHE A 39 -2.03 10.73 8.97
C PHE A 39 -0.85 10.01 8.27
N LEU A 40 -0.18 9.09 8.97
CA LEU A 40 0.91 8.30 8.41
C LEU A 40 0.45 7.37 7.29
N ILE A 41 -0.75 6.79 7.38
CA ILE A 41 -1.33 6.01 6.27
C ILE A 41 -1.61 6.91 5.06
N ILE A 42 -2.19 8.09 5.25
CA ILE A 42 -2.43 9.03 4.16
C ILE A 42 -1.11 9.39 3.48
N LEU A 43 -0.07 9.72 4.25
CA LEU A 43 1.26 9.97 3.69
C LEU A 43 1.83 8.76 2.95
N GLY A 44 1.66 7.54 3.49
CA GLY A 44 2.09 6.31 2.83
C GLY A 44 1.37 6.06 1.50
N ILE A 45 0.05 6.29 1.45
CA ILE A 45 -0.75 6.19 0.22
C ILE A 45 -0.31 7.25 -0.79
N ILE A 46 -0.13 8.50 -0.36
CA ILE A 46 0.37 9.58 -1.21
C ILE A 46 1.76 9.22 -1.76
N GLY A 47 2.67 8.73 -0.92
CA GLY A 47 4.00 8.30 -1.35
C GLY A 47 3.96 7.13 -2.34
N HIS A 48 3.09 6.14 -2.09
CA HIS A 48 2.86 5.03 -2.99
C HIS A 48 2.30 5.49 -4.35
N LEU A 49 1.31 6.38 -4.36
CA LEU A 49 0.76 6.96 -5.58
C LEU A 49 1.78 7.85 -6.30
N ALA A 50 2.58 8.61 -5.55
CA ALA A 50 3.64 9.46 -6.07
C ALA A 50 4.74 8.64 -6.78
N ALA A 51 4.99 7.41 -6.33
CA ALA A 51 5.90 6.49 -7.02
C ALA A 51 5.47 6.18 -8.46
N PHE A 52 4.18 6.31 -8.80
CA PHE A 52 3.66 6.14 -10.16
C PHE A 52 3.67 7.42 -11.00
N ILE A 53 3.96 8.60 -10.42
CA ILE A 53 4.15 9.84 -11.18
C ILE A 53 5.35 9.68 -12.13
N PHE A 54 6.37 8.95 -11.71
CA PHE A 54 7.53 8.61 -12.53
C PHE A 54 7.09 7.84 -13.78
N LYS A 55 7.40 8.39 -14.96
CA LYS A 55 7.03 7.81 -16.27
C LYS A 55 7.47 6.35 -16.40
N ALA A 56 8.60 5.98 -15.81
CA ALA A 56 9.12 4.62 -15.78
C ALA A 56 8.25 3.62 -15.01
N ASN A 57 7.40 4.05 -14.08
CA ASN A 57 6.55 3.16 -13.27
C ASN A 57 5.10 3.09 -13.79
N ARG A 58 4.75 3.88 -14.82
CA ARG A 58 3.42 3.86 -15.46
C ARG A 58 3.05 2.51 -16.11
N PRO A 59 3.99 1.75 -16.70
CA PRO A 59 3.69 0.40 -17.21
C PRO A 59 3.20 -0.55 -16.10
N LEU A 60 3.73 -0.42 -14.88
CA LEU A 60 3.26 -1.19 -13.72
C LEU A 60 1.84 -0.83 -13.32
N LEU A 61 1.45 0.45 -13.43
CA LEU A 61 0.08 0.88 -13.16
C LEU A 61 -0.89 0.21 -14.14
N ARG A 62 -0.56 0.20 -15.44
CA ARG A 62 -1.33 -0.56 -16.44
C ARG A 62 -1.38 -2.04 -16.11
N ALA A 63 -0.26 -2.64 -15.71
CA ALA A 63 -0.19 -4.06 -15.36
C ALA A 63 -1.02 -4.43 -14.12
N MET A 64 -1.14 -3.55 -13.12
CA MET A 64 -2.02 -3.79 -11.97
C MET A 64 -3.49 -3.91 -12.38
N PHE A 65 -3.93 -3.17 -13.39
CA PHE A 65 -5.31 -3.23 -13.89
C PHE A 65 -5.51 -4.29 -14.98
N SER A 66 -4.52 -4.52 -15.85
CA SER A 66 -4.63 -5.44 -16.99
C SER A 66 -4.14 -6.86 -16.69
N GLY A 67 -3.36 -7.04 -15.63
CA GLY A 67 -2.63 -8.27 -15.33
C GLY A 67 -1.48 -8.58 -16.31
N ARG A 68 -1.17 -7.68 -17.26
CA ARG A 68 -0.16 -7.90 -18.32
C ARG A 68 0.90 -6.80 -18.29
N VAL A 69 2.17 -7.20 -18.33
CA VAL A 69 3.34 -6.32 -18.40
C VAL A 69 4.04 -6.53 -19.74
N ASP A 70 4.63 -5.47 -20.30
CA ASP A 70 5.41 -5.53 -21.54
C ASP A 70 6.72 -6.32 -21.35
N SER A 71 7.08 -7.14 -22.33
CA SER A 71 8.28 -8.00 -22.34
C SER A 71 9.58 -7.19 -22.26
N ILE A 72 9.68 -6.09 -23.03
CA ILE A 72 10.85 -5.20 -23.02
C ILE A 72 10.98 -4.53 -21.65
N TYR A 73 9.85 -4.14 -21.04
CA TYR A 73 9.83 -3.55 -19.69
C TYR A 73 10.34 -4.50 -18.59
N ILE A 74 9.99 -5.78 -18.65
CA ILE A 74 10.47 -6.79 -17.69
C ILE A 74 11.98 -6.96 -17.84
N MET A 75 12.49 -7.04 -19.07
CA MET A 75 13.91 -7.25 -19.35
C MET A 75 14.79 -6.08 -18.89
N GLU A 76 14.33 -4.83 -19.05
CA GLU A 76 15.10 -3.64 -18.64
C GLU A 76 15.04 -3.34 -17.13
N ARG A 77 13.91 -3.59 -16.47
CA ARG A 77 13.65 -3.07 -15.10
C ARG A 77 13.46 -4.14 -14.04
N HIS A 78 13.23 -5.39 -14.43
CA HIS A 78 13.02 -6.52 -13.53
C HIS A 78 14.03 -7.66 -13.81
N SER A 79 15.29 -7.32 -14.06
CA SER A 79 16.38 -8.28 -14.32
C SER A 79 16.59 -9.32 -13.21
N LEU A 80 16.17 -9.01 -11.97
CA LEU A 80 16.18 -9.93 -10.83
C LEU A 80 15.07 -10.98 -10.87
N TRP A 81 14.04 -10.79 -11.70
CA TRP A 81 12.97 -11.77 -11.89
C TRP A 81 13.31 -12.71 -13.05
N HIS A 82 14.21 -13.67 -12.79
CA HIS A 82 14.77 -14.57 -13.80
C HIS A 82 13.72 -15.31 -14.65
N GLU A 83 12.64 -15.79 -14.04
CA GLU A 83 11.56 -16.48 -14.75
C GLU A 83 10.80 -15.56 -15.70
N GLY A 84 10.45 -14.34 -15.23
CA GLY A 84 9.75 -13.36 -16.05
C GLY A 84 10.60 -12.84 -17.21
N VAL A 85 11.91 -12.65 -16.98
CA VAL A 85 12.84 -12.25 -18.04
C VAL A 85 12.95 -13.34 -19.11
N LYS A 86 13.09 -14.61 -18.71
CA LYS A 86 13.13 -15.73 -19.67
C LYS A 86 11.85 -15.81 -20.51
N MET A 87 10.69 -15.67 -19.88
CA MET A 87 9.40 -15.63 -20.60
C MET A 87 9.27 -14.40 -21.52
N ALA A 88 9.82 -13.27 -21.12
CA ALA A 88 9.84 -12.06 -21.95
C ALA A 88 10.74 -12.22 -23.17
N GLU A 89 11.93 -12.82 -23.00
CA GLU A 89 12.86 -13.14 -24.10
C GLU A 89 12.26 -14.13 -25.10
N GLU A 90 11.57 -15.17 -24.62
CA GLU A 90 10.90 -16.16 -25.48
C GLU A 90 9.72 -15.54 -26.26
N ASN A 91 8.94 -14.66 -25.63
CA ASN A 91 7.88 -13.93 -26.33
C ASN A 91 8.41 -12.96 -27.39
N GLU A 92 9.50 -12.25 -27.13
CA GLU A 92 10.11 -11.35 -28.13
C GLU A 92 10.76 -12.12 -29.29
N LYS A 93 11.28 -13.33 -29.06
CA LYS A 93 11.83 -14.19 -30.12
C LYS A 93 10.75 -14.81 -31.02
N ASN A 94 9.52 -14.96 -30.53
CA ASN A 94 8.39 -15.57 -31.24
C ASN A 94 7.45 -14.54 -31.91
N LYS A 95 7.80 -13.25 -31.87
CA LYS A 95 7.03 -12.13 -32.41
C LYS A 95 7.53 -11.72 -33.78
#